data_AF-A0A519QRB9-F1
#
_entry.id   AF-A0A519QRB9-F1
#
_cell.length_a   1.000
_cell.length_b   1.000
_cell.length_c   1.000
_cell.angle_alpha   90.00
_cell.angle_beta   90.00
_cell.angle_gamma   90.00
#
_symmetry.space_group_name_H-M   'P 1'
#
loop_
_entity.id
_entity.type
_entity.pdbx_description
1 polymer ?
#
loop_
_entity_poly.entity_id
_entity_poly.type
_entity_poly.pdbx_seq_one_letter_code
_entity_poly.pdbx_strand_id
1 'polypeptide(L)'
;MEAVNILPSDTIVEIGIDNHERLYIRPGKQTFEYIWRAAAEVGWDNKEKILFSPKPREWTYYMWYKHIVSIAKEEYGCVLFLTANTNWTNIPENLKEQIITSK
;
A
#
# COMPACT_ATOMS: atom_id res chain seq x y z
N MET A 1 -29.79 3.45 -18.04
CA MET A 1 -28.66 2.51 -17.94
C MET A 1 -27.64 3.20 -17.05
N GLU A 2 -27.43 2.71 -15.83
CA GLU A 2 -26.37 3.22 -14.96
C GLU A 2 -25.03 2.76 -15.51
N ALA A 3 -24.06 3.68 -15.61
CA ALA A 3 -22.70 3.31 -15.92
C ALA A 3 -22.15 2.49 -14.75
N VAL A 4 -21.64 1.29 -15.03
CA VAL A 4 -20.86 0.54 -14.05
C VAL A 4 -19.58 1.35 -13.81
N ASN A 5 -19.52 2.06 -12.68
CA ASN A 5 -18.29 2.73 -12.24
C ASN A 5 -17.27 1.66 -11.85
N ILE A 6 -16.41 1.28 -12.81
CA ILE A 6 -15.23 0.47 -12.52
C ILE A 6 -14.24 1.41 -11.85
N LEU A 7 -14.02 1.22 -10.54
CA LEU A 7 -12.97 1.94 -9.82
C LEU A 7 -11.62 1.64 -10.48
N PRO A 8 -10.76 2.65 -10.70
CA PRO A 8 -9.39 2.45 -11.10
C PRO A 8 -8.70 1.43 -10.19
N SER A 9 -7.92 0.52 -10.77
CA SER A 9 -7.14 -0.46 -10.02
C SER A 9 -5.70 -0.48 -10.48
N ASP A 10 -4.79 -0.83 -9.58
CA ASP A 10 -3.38 -0.95 -9.87
C ASP A 10 -2.76 -2.12 -9.09
N THR A 11 -1.80 -2.79 -9.73
CA THR A 11 -1.10 -3.92 -9.13
C THR A 11 -0.09 -3.41 -8.12
N ILE A 12 0.06 -4.12 -7.00
CA ILE A 12 1.18 -3.95 -6.09
C ILE A 12 2.39 -4.70 -6.67
N VAL A 13 3.41 -3.96 -7.09
CA VAL A 13 4.65 -4.53 -7.64
C VAL A 13 5.57 -5.03 -6.52
N GLU A 14 5.58 -4.34 -5.39
CA GLU A 14 6.45 -4.68 -4.27
C GLU A 14 5.84 -4.26 -2.94
N ILE A 15 6.02 -5.09 -1.92
CA ILE A 15 5.82 -4.74 -0.51
C ILE A 15 7.13 -5.01 0.23
N GLY A 16 7.55 -4.07 1.05
CA GLY A 16 8.75 -4.28 1.84
C GLY A 16 8.81 -3.50 3.15
N ILE A 17 9.83 -3.84 3.93
CA ILE A 17 10.25 -3.06 5.09
C ILE A 17 11.61 -2.46 4.77
N ASP A 18 11.69 -1.13 4.78
CA ASP A 18 12.92 -0.41 4.45
C ASP A 18 13.90 -0.33 5.63
N ASN A 19 15.07 0.27 5.41
CA ASN A 19 16.10 0.43 6.44
C ASN A 19 15.70 1.39 7.57
N HIS A 20 14.59 2.12 7.43
CA HIS A 20 14.00 2.93 8.50
C HIS A 20 12.89 2.19 9.24
N GLU A 21 12.74 0.88 8.99
CA GLU A 21 11.72 0.00 9.56
C GLU A 21 10.29 0.47 9.22
N ARG A 22 10.12 1.10 8.06
CA ARG A 22 8.80 1.52 7.54
C ARG A 22 8.27 0.46 6.60
N LEU A 23 6.96 0.19 6.68
CA LEU A 23 6.30 -0.54 5.61
C LEU A 23 6.25 0.36 4.38
N TYR A 24 6.52 -0.20 3.21
CA TYR A 24 6.23 0.45 1.96
C TYR A 24 5.48 -0.45 0.97
N ILE A 25 4.72 0.18 0.09
CA ILE A 25 3.98 -0.43 -1.02
C ILE A 25 4.34 0.31 -2.30
N ARG A 26 4.82 -0.43 -3.30
CA ARG A 26 5.09 0.09 -4.65
C ARG A 26 3.91 -0.24 -5.58
N PRO A 27 3.10 0.75 -5.99
CA PRO A 27 2.13 0.57 -7.06
C PRO A 27 2.84 0.35 -8.41
N GLY A 28 2.13 -0.21 -9.38
CA GLY A 28 2.66 -0.46 -10.72
C GLY A 28 2.71 0.79 -11.59
N LYS A 29 1.73 1.68 -11.43
CA LYS A 29 1.54 2.87 -12.30
C LYS A 29 1.06 4.09 -11.54
N GLN A 30 0.15 3.92 -10.58
CA GLN A 30 -0.51 5.01 -9.88
C GLN A 30 0.49 5.80 -9.03
N THR A 31 0.37 7.12 -9.04
CA THR A 31 1.13 8.02 -8.16
C THR A 31 0.22 8.66 -7.13
N PHE A 32 0.77 8.94 -5.94
CA PHE A 32 0.02 9.40 -4.78
C PHE A 32 0.57 10.72 -4.21
N GLU A 33 0.92 11.67 -5.08
CA GLU A 33 1.69 12.88 -4.76
C GLU A 33 1.08 13.79 -3.67
N TYR A 34 -0.24 13.71 -3.47
CA TYR A 34 -0.98 14.50 -2.50
C TYR A 34 -1.53 13.70 -1.31
N ILE A 35 -1.10 12.44 -1.13
CA ILE A 35 -1.67 11.56 -0.08
C ILE A 35 -1.41 12.08 1.34
N TRP A 36 -0.38 12.90 1.52
CA TRP A 36 -0.09 13.60 2.77
C TRP A 36 -1.24 14.50 3.24
N ARG A 37 -2.15 14.93 2.35
CA ARG A 37 -3.32 15.74 2.69
C ARG A 37 -4.40 14.98 3.45
N ALA A 38 -4.38 13.65 3.39
CA ALA A 38 -5.36 12.79 4.07
C ALA A 38 -5.21 12.79 5.60
N ALA A 39 -4.15 13.42 6.14
CA ALA A 39 -3.81 13.38 7.57
C ALA A 39 -3.74 11.95 8.15
N ALA A 40 -3.41 10.97 7.31
CA ALA A 40 -3.50 9.54 7.61
C ALA A 40 -2.15 8.90 7.98
N GLU A 41 -1.11 9.71 8.22
CA GLU A 41 0.29 9.30 8.45
C GLU A 41 0.93 8.49 7.31
N VAL A 42 0.26 8.37 6.16
CA VAL A 42 0.80 7.74 4.96
C VAL A 42 1.56 8.78 4.14
N GLY A 43 2.81 8.47 3.82
CA GLY A 43 3.66 9.28 2.94
C GLY A 43 3.74 8.72 1.52
N TRP A 44 4.18 9.57 0.60
CA TRP A 44 4.55 9.18 -0.76
C TRP A 44 5.98 9.63 -1.06
N ASP A 45 6.83 8.70 -1.49
CA ASP A 45 8.17 9.01 -1.97
C ASP A 45 8.15 9.16 -3.49
N ASN A 46 8.36 10.38 -3.98
CA ASN A 46 8.31 10.69 -5.40
C ASN A 46 9.45 10.07 -6.22
N LYS A 47 10.60 9.79 -5.59
CA LYS A 47 11.77 9.22 -6.25
C LYS A 47 11.63 7.71 -6.36
N GLU A 48 11.29 7.05 -5.26
CA GLU A 48 11.19 5.59 -5.18
C GLU A 48 9.83 5.06 -5.66
N LYS A 49 8.85 5.96 -5.86
CA LYS A 49 7.47 5.69 -6.26
C LYS A 49 6.79 4.70 -5.32
N ILE A 50 6.88 4.98 -4.01
CA ILE A 50 6.31 4.13 -2.95
C ILE A 50 5.40 4.92 -2.02
N LEU A 51 4.33 4.27 -1.59
CA LEU A 51 3.59 4.62 -0.38
C LEU A 51 4.34 4.07 0.83
N PHE A 52 4.40 4.79 1.94
CA PHE A 52 5.05 4.30 3.15
C PHE A 52 4.35 4.71 4.44
N SER A 53 4.44 3.86 5.45
CA SER A 53 3.99 4.13 6.82
C SER A 53 5.11 4.81 7.64
N PRO A 54 4.83 5.34 8.84
CA PRO A 54 5.86 5.49 9.85
C PRO A 54 6.40 4.13 10.29
N LYS A 55 7.51 4.13 11.06
CA LYS A 55 7.94 2.94 11.80
C LYS A 55 6.81 2.52 12.75
N PRO A 56 6.35 1.26 12.71
CA PRO A 56 5.33 0.73 13.63
C PRO A 56 5.63 1.04 15.10
N ARG A 57 4.58 1.42 15.82
CA ARG A 57 4.58 1.57 17.28
C ARG A 57 3.43 0.74 17.84
N GLU A 58 2.24 1.33 17.89
CA GLU A 58 1.02 0.65 18.36
C GLU A 58 0.42 -0.24 17.27
N TRP A 59 0.45 0.21 16.02
CA TRP A 59 -0.07 -0.54 14.89
C TRP A 59 0.97 -1.50 14.36
N THR A 60 0.56 -2.74 14.12
CA THR A 60 1.41 -3.75 13.47
C THR A 60 1.62 -3.40 11.99
N TYR A 61 2.64 -3.98 11.37
CA TYR A 61 2.84 -3.85 9.91
C TYR A 61 1.61 -4.27 9.11
N TYR A 62 0.89 -5.31 9.53
CA TYR A 62 -0.34 -5.73 8.85
C TYR A 62 -1.47 -4.70 8.96
N MET A 63 -1.59 -4.01 10.10
CA MET A 63 -2.53 -2.88 10.23
C MET A 63 -2.16 -1.74 9.29
N TRP A 64 -0.87 -1.40 9.20
CA TRP A 64 -0.39 -0.40 8.24
C TRP A 64 -0.62 -0.78 6.79
N TYR A 65 -0.43 -2.05 6.42
CA TYR A 65 -0.76 -2.54 5.08
C TYR A 65 -2.22 -2.24 4.73
N LYS A 66 -3.15 -2.67 5.58
CA LYS A 66 -4.59 -2.45 5.37
C LYS A 66 -4.92 -0.97 5.28
N HIS A 67 -4.31 -0.17 6.16
CA HIS A 67 -4.52 1.27 6.19
C HIS A 67 -4.04 1.95 4.90
N ILE A 68 -2.82 1.65 4.43
CA ILE A 68 -2.30 2.22 3.18
C ILE A 68 -3.20 1.88 1.99
N VAL A 69 -3.66 0.63 1.88
CA VAL A 69 -4.57 0.21 0.80
C VAL A 69 -5.94 0.90 0.92
N SER A 70 -6.44 1.09 2.15
CA SER A 70 -7.70 1.81 2.38
C SER A 70 -7.60 3.27 1.95
N ILE A 71 -6.55 3.98 2.37
CA ILE A 71 -6.33 5.38 2.01
C ILE A 71 -6.12 5.56 0.51
N ALA A 72 -5.42 4.64 -0.16
CA ALA A 72 -5.29 4.65 -1.62
C ALA A 72 -6.67 4.56 -2.31
N LYS A 73 -7.58 3.75 -1.77
CA LYS A 73 -8.94 3.63 -2.31
C LYS A 73 -9.81 4.84 -1.98
N GLU A 74 -9.78 5.32 -0.74
CA GLU A 74 -10.64 6.40 -0.25
C GLU A 74 -10.28 7.76 -0.85
N GLU A 75 -8.98 8.07 -0.97
CA GLU A 75 -8.51 9.38 -1.39
C GLU A 75 -8.25 9.47 -2.90
N TYR A 76 -7.92 8.36 -3.56
CA TYR A 76 -7.59 8.32 -4.99
C TYR A 76 -8.55 7.48 -5.82
N GLY A 77 -9.52 6.81 -5.21
CA GLY A 77 -10.38 5.85 -5.90
C GLY A 77 -9.62 4.65 -6.46
N CYS A 78 -8.37 4.42 -6.03
CA CYS A 78 -7.49 3.41 -6.59
C CYS A 78 -7.46 2.15 -5.73
N VAL A 79 -7.91 1.03 -6.29
CA VAL A 79 -7.83 -0.28 -5.64
C VAL A 79 -6.47 -0.90 -5.92
N LEU A 80 -5.63 -0.98 -4.88
CA LEU A 80 -4.36 -1.70 -4.94
C LEU A 80 -4.58 -3.19 -4.66
N PHE A 81 -4.00 -4.06 -5.49
CA PHE A 81 -4.15 -5.51 -5.35
C PHE A 81 -2.88 -6.29 -5.61
N LEU A 82 -2.72 -7.41 -4.90
CA LEU A 82 -1.60 -8.34 -5.04
C LEU A 82 -1.71 -9.15 -6.33
N THR A 83 -0.56 -9.58 -6.84
CA THR A 83 -0.47 -10.58 -7.91
C THR A 83 0.54 -11.66 -7.56
N ALA A 84 0.59 -12.75 -8.32
CA ALA A 84 1.63 -13.76 -8.19
C ALA A 84 3.05 -13.21 -8.42
N ASN A 85 3.17 -12.04 -9.06
CA ASN A 85 4.44 -11.38 -9.37
C ASN A 85 4.79 -10.27 -8.36
N THR A 86 4.00 -10.07 -7.31
CA THR A 86 4.34 -9.09 -6.26
C THR A 86 5.60 -9.53 -5.54
N ASN A 87 6.61 -8.67 -5.55
CA ASN A 87 7.88 -8.89 -4.87
C ASN A 87 7.75 -8.57 -3.36
N TRP A 88 8.49 -9.32 -2.55
CA TRP A 88 8.50 -9.17 -1.09
C TRP A 88 9.93 -8.90 -0.63
N THR A 89 10.16 -7.74 -0.02
CA THR A 89 11.50 -7.29 0.39
C THR A 89 11.57 -7.13 1.90
N ASN A 90 12.38 -7.95 2.58
CA ASN A 90 12.53 -7.94 4.04
C ASN A 90 11.21 -8.13 4.81
N ILE A 91 10.25 -8.88 4.24
CA ILE A 91 8.97 -9.19 4.89
C ILE A 91 9.07 -10.57 5.55
N PRO A 92 8.85 -10.68 6.88
CA PRO A 92 8.74 -11.97 7.56
C PRO A 92 7.58 -12.82 6.99
N GLU A 93 7.76 -14.14 6.90
CA GLU A 93 6.78 -15.02 6.23
C GLU A 93 5.39 -14.94 6.90
N ASN A 94 5.32 -14.83 8.23
CA ASN A 94 4.05 -14.69 8.95
C ASN A 94 3.28 -13.41 8.57
N LEU A 95 3.98 -12.30 8.29
CA LEU A 95 3.36 -11.05 7.83
C LEU A 95 2.87 -11.19 6.39
N LYS A 96 3.68 -11.82 5.53
CA LYS A 96 3.32 -12.10 4.13
C LYS A 96 2.07 -12.99 4.05
N GLU A 97 2.02 -14.07 4.83
CA GLU A 97 0.86 -14.96 4.92
C GLU A 97 -0.41 -14.20 5.36
N GLN A 98 -0.29 -13.31 6.35
CA GLN A 98 -1.41 -12.44 6.79
C GLN A 98 -1.92 -11.57 5.65
N ILE A 99 -1.01 -10.93 4.91
CA ILE A 99 -1.35 -10.04 3.78
C ILE A 99 -2.00 -10.81 2.62
N ILE A 100 -1.51 -12.01 2.29
CA ILE A 100 -2.06 -12.84 1.21
C ILE A 100 -3.45 -13.40 1.58
N THR A 101 -3.63 -13.77 2.85
CA THR A 101 -4.88 -14.40 3.31
C THR A 101 -5.97 -13.37 3.62
N SER A 102 -5.61 -12.09 3.76
CA SER A 102 -6.58 -11.00 3.90
C SER A 102 -7.32 -10.80 2.58
N LYS A 103 -8.52 -11.38 2.47
CA LYS A 103 -9.49 -11.10 1.41
C LYS A 103 -10.45 -10.01 1.83
#